data_AF-A0A969QQP6-F1
#
_entry.id   AF-A0A969QQP6-F1
#
_cell.length_a   1.000
_cell.length_b   1.000
_cell.length_c   1.000
_cell.angle_alpha   90.00
_cell.angle_beta   90.00
_cell.angle_gamma   90.00
#
_symmetry.space_group_name_H-M   'P 1'
#
loop_
_entity.id
_entity.type
_entity.pdbx_description
1 polymer ?
#
loop_
_entity_poly.entity_id
_entity_poly.type
_entity_poly.pdbx_seq_one_letter_code
_entity_poly.pdbx_strand_id
1 'polypeptide(L)' 'MLVERGSLLSHSAIVSRELRLPCIVSLPGITTTLKTGDLVEMDGASGTVKILSPHGGQAQGAVKDP' A
#
# COMPACT_ATOMS: atom_id res chain seq x y z
N MET A 1 3.92 3.22 -4.44
CA MET A 1 3.08 2.28 -5.21
C MET A 1 2.69 1.13 -4.30
N LEU A 2 1.41 0.73 -4.27
CA LEU A 2 0.91 -0.38 -3.47
C LEU A 2 0.39 -1.47 -4.42
N VAL A 3 0.84 -2.72 -4.24
CA VAL A 3 0.54 -3.81 -5.17
C VAL A 3 0.03 -5.01 -4.40
N GLU A 4 -1.17 -5.47 -4.77
CA GLU A 4 -1.81 -6.63 -4.13
C GLU A 4 -1.11 -7.95 -4.44
N ARG A 5 -0.76 -8.16 -5.71
CA ARG A 5 -0.06 -9.37 -6.17
C ARG A 5 1.25 -9.00 -6.85
N GLY A 6 2.35 -9.42 -6.27
CA GLY A 6 3.68 -9.18 -6.81
C GLY A 6 4.78 -9.61 -5.85
N SER A 7 6.01 -9.60 -6.33
CA SER A 7 7.22 -9.87 -5.53
C SER A 7 8.22 -8.72 -5.67
N LEU A 8 9.27 -8.74 -4.85
CA LEU A 8 10.32 -7.71 -4.87
C LEU A 8 11.06 -7.59 -6.21
N LEU A 9 10.99 -8.62 -7.06
CA LEU A 9 11.61 -8.65 -8.39
C LEU A 9 10.58 -8.53 -9.52
N SER A 10 9.32 -8.26 -9.19
CA SER A 10 8.27 -8.06 -10.19
C SER A 10 8.47 -6.77 -10.99
N HIS A 11 7.88 -6.70 -12.18
CA HIS A 11 7.94 -5.52 -13.05
C HIS A 11 7.52 -4.24 -12.29
N SER A 12 6.47 -4.32 -11.49
CA SER A 12 5.98 -3.22 -10.64
C SER A 12 7.01 -2.72 -9.63
N ALA A 13 7.80 -3.62 -9.03
CA ALA A 13 8.83 -3.28 -8.06
C ALA A 13 10.05 -2.64 -8.75
N ILE A 14 10.44 -3.14 -9.92
CA ILE A 14 11.55 -2.60 -10.73
C ILE A 14 11.21 -1.17 -11.20
N VAL A 15 10.04 -0.98 -11.82
CA VAL A 15 9.59 0.34 -12.30
C VAL A 15 9.53 1.34 -11.15
N SER A 16 9.03 0.95 -9.97
CA SER A 16 8.98 1.85 -8.81
C SER A 16 10.37 2.32 -8.36
N ARG A 17 11.39 1.44 -8.43
CA ARG A 17 12.79 1.79 -8.10
C ARG A 17 13.37 2.77 -9.12
N GLU A 18 13.09 2.57 -10.41
CA GLU A 18 13.52 3.48 -11.48
C GLU A 18 12.90 4.87 -11.32
N LEU A 19 11.63 4.92 -10.90
CA LEU A 19 10.92 6.17 -10.58
C LEU A 19 11.32 6.79 -9.23
N ARG A 20 12.20 6.13 -8.46
CA ARG A 20 12.59 6.54 -7.09
C ARG A 20 11.39 6.73 -6.15
N LEU A 21 10.35 5.92 -6.34
CA LEU A 21 9.15 5.94 -5.51
C LEU A 21 9.15 4.75 -4.53
N PRO A 22 8.69 4.94 -3.28
CA PRO A 22 8.52 3.84 -2.34
C PRO A 22 7.46 2.86 -2.86
N CYS A 23 7.72 1.56 -2.74
CA CYS A 23 6.84 0.50 -3.25
C CYS A 23 6.71 -0.63 -2.24
N ILE A 24 5.47 -1.02 -1.96
CA ILE A 24 5.13 -2.17 -1.13
C ILE A 24 4.32 -3.12 -2.01
N VAL A 25 4.77 -4.37 -2.04
CA VAL A 25 4.20 -5.45 -2.86
C VAL A 25 3.68 -6.56 -1.96
N SER A 26 2.77 -7.39 -2.48
CA SER A 26 2.17 -8.50 -1.75
C SER A 26 1.29 -8.06 -0.58
N LEU A 27 0.46 -7.03 -0.78
CA LEU A 27 -0.55 -6.58 0.18
C LEU A 27 -1.93 -7.16 -0.15
N PRO A 28 -2.27 -8.37 0.32
CA PRO A 28 -3.53 -9.03 -0.03
C PRO A 28 -4.75 -8.20 0.41
N GLY A 29 -5.74 -8.02 -0.46
CA GLY A 29 -6.96 -7.28 -0.15
C GLY A 29 -6.77 -5.76 -0.01
N ILE A 30 -5.62 -5.20 -0.39
CA ILE A 30 -5.40 -3.74 -0.32
C ILE A 30 -6.37 -2.97 -1.22
N THR A 31 -6.72 -3.53 -2.39
CA THR A 31 -7.63 -2.89 -3.37
C THR A 31 -9.09 -2.91 -2.91
N THR A 32 -9.46 -3.85 -2.03
CA THR A 32 -10.80 -3.91 -1.43
C THR A 32 -10.88 -3.04 -0.18
N THR A 33 -9.77 -2.94 0.57
CA THR A 33 -9.63 -2.15 1.79
C THR A 33 -9.55 -0.65 1.52
N LEU A 34 -8.70 -0.23 0.57
CA LEU A 34 -8.56 1.19 0.20
C LEU A 34 -9.61 1.59 -0.83
N LYS A 35 -10.13 2.80 -0.68
CA LYS A 35 -11.02 3.47 -1.63
C LYS A 35 -10.34 4.71 -2.20
N THR A 36 -10.74 5.05 -3.41
CA THR A 36 -10.30 6.30 -4.05
C THR A 36 -10.67 7.48 -3.16
N GLY A 37 -9.68 8.31 -2.82
CA GLY A 37 -9.84 9.46 -1.93
C GLY A 37 -9.42 9.20 -0.49
N ASP A 38 -9.06 7.97 -0.11
CA ASP A 38 -8.47 7.69 1.20
C ASP A 38 -7.09 8.34 1.32
N LEU A 39 -6.86 9.02 2.43
CA LEU A 39 -5.53 9.47 2.83
C LEU A 39 -4.84 8.32 3.58
N VAL A 40 -3.71 7.88 3.04
CA VAL A 40 -2.93 6.77 3.58
C VAL A 40 -1.48 7.18 3.84
N GLU A 41 -0.91 6.65 4.90
CA GLU A 41 0.51 6.64 5.18
C GLU A 41 1.06 5.27 4.80
N MET A 42 2.23 5.25 4.18
CA MET A 42 2.93 4.01 3.85
C MET A 42 4.39 4.11 4.26
N ASP A 43 4.91 3.03 4.85
CA ASP A 43 6.32 2.88 5.17
C ASP A 43 6.90 1.75 4.32
N GLY A 44 7.68 2.13 3.31
CA GLY A 44 8.33 1.21 2.40
C GLY A 44 9.47 0.39 3.03
N ALA A 45 9.95 0.76 4.22
CA ALA A 45 10.99 0.01 4.93
C ALA A 45 10.39 -1.13 5.77
N SER A 46 9.31 -0.85 6.52
CA SER A 46 8.61 -1.88 7.30
C SER A 46 7.57 -2.66 6.50
N GLY A 47 7.18 -2.18 5.32
CA GLY A 47 6.12 -2.78 4.51
C GLY A 47 4.71 -2.48 5.03
N THR A 48 4.55 -1.48 5.89
CA THR A 48 3.27 -1.17 6.53
C THR A 48 2.51 -0.07 5.79
N VAL A 49 1.17 -0.17 5.82
CA VAL A 49 0.25 0.83 5.28
C VAL A 49 -0.83 1.13 6.30
N LYS A 50 -1.10 2.42 6.52
CA LYS A 50 -2.08 2.90 7.49
C LYS A 50 -3.01 3.91 6.86
N ILE A 51 -4.31 3.75 7.08
CA ILE A 51 -5.31 4.76 6.69
C ILE A 51 -5.30 5.87 7.74
N LEU A 52 -4.96 7.09 7.31
CA LEU A 52 -4.97 8.29 8.16
C LEU A 52 -6.36 8.92 8.21
N SER A 53 -7.00 9.03 7.05
CA SER A 53 -8.36 9.54 6.92
C SER A 53 -9.03 8.86 5.74
N PRO A 54 -10.08 8.07 5.92
CA PRO A 54 -10.83 7.53 4.81
C PRO A 54 -11.67 8.63 4.16
N HIS A 55 -11.93 8.46 2.88
CA HIS A 55 -12.88 9.25 2.15
C HIS A 55 -14.27 9.14 2.81
N GLY A 56 -14.78 10.27 3.31
CA GLY A 56 -16.10 10.34 3.96
C GLY A 56 -16.12 10.26 5.49
N GLY A 57 -14.96 10.12 6.14
CA GLY A 57 -14.83 10.07 7.61
C GLY A 57 -15.43 8.81 8.20
N GLN A 58 -14.57 7.87 8.64
CA GLN A 58 -14.75 6.74 9.57
C GLN A 58 -13.61 5.73 9.32
N ALA A 59 -12.44 5.97 9.92
CA ALA A 59 -11.22 5.17 9.71
C ALA A 59 -11.42 3.74 10.23
N GLN A 60 -11.27 2.74 9.35
CA GLN A 60 -11.31 1.34 9.76
C GLN A 60 -10.11 0.56 9.21
N GLY A 61 -9.35 -0.01 10.14
CA GLY A 61 -8.53 -1.20 9.92
C GLY A 61 -7.08 -0.93 9.53
N ALA A 62 -6.19 -0.95 10.53
CA ALA A 62 -4.78 -1.23 10.28
C ALA A 62 -4.67 -2.65 9.68
N VAL A 63 -4.13 -2.75 8.46
CA VAL A 63 -3.63 -4.03 7.93
C VAL A 63 -2.44 -4.42 8.79
N LYS A 64 -2.64 -5.47 9.60
CA LYS A 64 -1.62 -6.06 10.46
C LYS A 64 -1.19 -7.36 9.79
N ASP A 65 0.05 -7.43 9.32
CA ASP A 65 0.66 -8.69 8.94
C ASP A 65 1.24 -9.40 10.18
N PRO A 66 1.16 -10.76 10.26
CA PRO A 66 1.88 -11.58 11.24
C PRO A 66 3.37 -11.72 10.94
#